data_AF-A0A5M5PXD4-F1
#
_entry.id   AF-A0A5M5PXD4-F1
#
_cell.length_a   1.000
_cell.length_b   1.000
_cell.length_c   1.000
_cell.angle_alpha   90.00
_cell.angle_beta   90.00
_cell.angle_gamma   90.00
#
_symmetry.space_group_name_H-M   'P 1'
#
loop_
_entity.id
_entity.type
_entity.pdbx_description
1 polymer ?
#
loop_
_entity_poly.entity_id
_entity_poly.type
_entity_poly.pdbx_seq_one_letter_code
_entity_poly.pdbx_strand_id
1 'polypeptide(L)'
;MKTISKLFLLFSIILLSSCDETELDQTVTNQVNPQKEEDSRIVFNSAKEFYNTLDTLSYMTYEEQTEWIRASGIKYPLYKDLEFCEDEIMTEMPRAFQALFNHKMEIQINDTVIAFEKGNMYVKSIKGKTLTVPFLYGQVGVNQEESEVTTRMVYDVPYGKIGTSYQHEFKIPGGKSKYKYVHELKSVLIHEMQPPYVEWSRLFLVLKLEWKGKKKWKVAEKEERNIDVNLDVCKQKLTKVKYNQEILLGTKGIVPGEKHRIYISGSITHEVVGIPSTRRVNNWHTPLPAWNAVQ
;
A
#
# COMPACT_ATOMS: atom_id res chain seq x y z
N MET A 1 -39.79 14.06 -45.54
CA MET A 1 -40.71 13.03 -46.10
C MET A 1 -40.15 12.54 -47.42
N LYS A 2 -40.34 11.23 -47.70
CA LYS A 2 -39.92 10.42 -48.87
C LYS A 2 -38.49 9.86 -48.78
N THR A 3 -38.20 8.57 -48.94
CA THR A 3 -38.94 7.30 -48.94
C THR A 3 -37.89 6.18 -48.91
N ILE A 4 -38.24 5.06 -48.28
CA ILE A 4 -37.48 3.81 -48.12
C ILE A 4 -37.45 2.98 -49.42
N SER A 5 -36.35 2.25 -49.70
CA SER A 5 -36.35 0.88 -50.28
C SER A 5 -34.90 0.34 -50.35
N LYS A 6 -34.40 -0.49 -49.41
CA LYS A 6 -34.37 -1.98 -49.38
C LYS A 6 -33.89 -2.67 -50.67
N LEU A 7 -32.67 -3.28 -50.64
CA LEU A 7 -32.34 -4.68 -51.00
C LEU A 7 -30.81 -4.93 -50.83
N PHE A 8 -30.38 -5.62 -49.76
CA PHE A 8 -29.80 -6.99 -49.74
C PHE A 8 -28.61 -7.27 -50.68
N LEU A 9 -27.44 -7.63 -50.11
CA LEU A 9 -26.92 -9.01 -50.23
C LEU A 9 -25.79 -9.29 -49.21
N LEU A 10 -25.89 -10.47 -48.57
CA LEU A 10 -24.90 -11.10 -47.72
C LEU A 10 -23.64 -11.47 -48.50
N PHE A 11 -22.47 -11.46 -47.83
CA PHE A 11 -21.41 -12.43 -48.11
C PHE A 11 -20.77 -12.91 -46.81
N SER A 12 -21.25 -14.06 -46.36
CA SER A 12 -20.54 -14.95 -45.44
C SER A 12 -19.54 -15.75 -46.26
N ILE A 13 -18.24 -15.67 -45.95
CA ILE A 13 -17.27 -16.68 -46.38
C ILE A 13 -16.72 -17.34 -45.12
N ILE A 14 -17.20 -18.56 -44.91
CA ILE A 14 -16.58 -19.58 -44.07
C ILE A 14 -15.41 -20.13 -44.87
N LEU A 15 -14.19 -20.06 -44.32
CA LEU A 15 -13.14 -21.03 -44.63
C LEU A 15 -12.60 -21.56 -43.31
N LEU A 16 -12.86 -22.84 -43.12
CA LEU A 16 -12.37 -23.70 -42.04
C LEU A 16 -10.96 -24.21 -42.37
N SER A 17 -10.28 -24.57 -41.29
CA SER A 17 -9.16 -25.52 -41.14
C SER A 17 -7.77 -25.12 -41.60
N SER A 18 -6.91 -24.84 -40.62
CA SER A 18 -5.82 -25.76 -40.30
C SER A 18 -5.79 -25.95 -38.78
N CYS A 19 -6.07 -27.17 -38.33
CA CYS A 19 -5.90 -27.61 -36.96
C CYS A 19 -4.41 -27.58 -36.58
N ASP A 20 -4.13 -27.20 -35.33
CA ASP A 20 -3.28 -28.00 -34.46
C ASP A 20 -4.04 -28.15 -33.13
N GLU A 21 -4.43 -29.39 -32.86
CA GLU A 21 -4.85 -29.94 -31.56
C GLU A 21 -3.67 -29.82 -30.58
N THR A 22 -3.74 -29.64 -29.27
CA THR A 22 -4.72 -29.73 -28.17
C THR A 22 -3.89 -29.27 -26.96
N GLU A 23 -4.37 -28.42 -26.06
CA GLU A 23 -4.95 -28.88 -24.80
C GLU A 23 -6.01 -27.87 -24.34
N LEU A 24 -7.26 -28.28 -24.53
CA LEU A 24 -8.43 -27.73 -23.88
C LEU A 24 -8.38 -28.18 -22.42
N ASP A 25 -7.63 -27.47 -21.58
CA ASP A 25 -7.74 -27.67 -20.14
C ASP A 25 -8.95 -26.89 -19.64
N GLN A 26 -10.02 -27.67 -19.52
CA GLN A 26 -11.28 -27.41 -18.84
C GLN A 26 -11.30 -26.11 -18.05
N THR A 27 -11.99 -25.11 -18.61
CA THR A 27 -12.80 -24.21 -17.79
C THR A 27 -13.77 -25.07 -16.98
N VAL A 28 -13.30 -25.56 -15.84
CA VAL A 28 -14.17 -25.79 -14.69
C VAL A 28 -14.65 -24.41 -14.33
N THR A 29 -15.77 -24.01 -14.94
CA THR A 29 -16.73 -23.15 -14.26
C THR A 29 -17.08 -23.89 -12.97
N ASN A 30 -16.26 -23.68 -11.95
CA ASN A 30 -16.71 -23.77 -10.57
C ASN A 30 -17.79 -22.68 -10.50
N GLN A 31 -19.01 -23.03 -10.89
CA GLN A 31 -20.17 -22.52 -10.23
C GLN A 31 -20.00 -22.95 -8.78
N VAL A 32 -19.22 -22.15 -8.04
CA VAL A 32 -19.22 -22.16 -6.59
C VAL A 32 -20.67 -21.87 -6.24
N ASN A 33 -21.36 -22.93 -5.83
CA ASN A 33 -22.63 -22.84 -5.15
C ASN A 33 -22.47 -21.71 -4.09
N PRO A 34 -23.25 -20.60 -4.13
CA PRO A 34 -23.11 -19.48 -3.19
C PRO A 34 -23.64 -19.84 -1.79
N GLN A 35 -23.51 -21.11 -1.40
CA GLN A 35 -23.72 -21.59 -0.05
C GLN A 35 -22.46 -21.28 0.77
N LYS A 36 -22.52 -20.12 1.43
CA LYS A 36 -21.55 -19.64 2.42
C LYS A 36 -20.12 -19.61 1.90
N GLU A 37 -19.76 -18.50 1.23
CA GLU A 37 -18.41 -17.97 1.43
C GLU A 37 -18.17 -17.97 2.94
N GLU A 38 -17.14 -18.70 3.37
CA GLU A 38 -16.74 -18.68 4.76
C GLU A 38 -16.28 -17.26 5.05
N ASP A 39 -17.11 -16.52 5.79
CA ASP A 39 -16.97 -15.09 6.04
C ASP A 39 -15.85 -14.86 7.05
N SER A 40 -14.65 -15.16 6.57
CA SER A 40 -13.40 -15.12 7.31
C SER A 40 -13.04 -13.67 7.55
N ARG A 41 -12.90 -13.34 8.82
CA ARG A 41 -12.58 -12.02 9.34
C ARG A 41 -11.60 -12.20 10.48
N ILE A 42 -10.77 -11.19 10.74
CA ILE A 42 -9.92 -11.21 11.92
C ILE A 42 -10.81 -10.98 13.15
N VAL A 43 -10.62 -11.81 14.17
CA VAL A 43 -11.38 -11.76 15.43
C VAL A 43 -10.46 -11.28 16.53
N PHE A 44 -10.82 -10.15 17.14
CA PHE A 44 -10.17 -9.60 18.32
C PHE A 44 -11.05 -9.87 19.53
N ASN A 45 -10.48 -10.20 20.69
CA ASN A 45 -11.26 -10.42 21.91
C ASN A 45 -11.72 -9.10 22.56
N SER A 46 -11.09 -7.98 22.20
CA SER A 46 -11.43 -6.65 22.73
C SER A 46 -10.95 -5.51 21.82
N ALA A 47 -11.52 -4.32 21.99
CA ALA A 47 -11.03 -3.10 21.33
C ALA A 47 -9.56 -2.81 21.67
N LYS A 48 -9.14 -3.08 22.91
CA LYS A 48 -7.74 -2.96 23.33
C LYS A 48 -6.83 -3.87 22.51
N GLU A 49 -7.24 -5.11 22.24
CA GLU A 49 -6.47 -6.03 21.41
C GLU A 49 -6.38 -5.50 19.97
N PHE A 50 -7.49 -5.03 19.40
CA PHE A 50 -7.50 -4.40 18.08
C PHE A 50 -6.47 -3.26 17.95
N TYR A 51 -6.47 -2.30 18.87
CA TYR A 51 -5.50 -1.19 18.82
C TYR A 51 -4.06 -1.63 19.11
N ASN A 52 -3.85 -2.59 20.02
CA ASN A 52 -2.52 -3.14 20.26
C ASN A 52 -1.97 -3.84 19.00
N THR A 53 -2.82 -4.58 18.29
CA THR A 53 -2.45 -5.20 17.01
C THR A 53 -2.17 -4.14 15.95
N LEU A 54 -3.01 -3.11 15.83
CA LEU A 54 -2.78 -1.98 14.91
C LEU A 54 -1.45 -1.28 15.19
N ASP A 55 -1.15 -0.98 16.45
CA ASP A 55 0.13 -0.38 16.86
C ASP A 55 1.29 -1.33 16.51
N THR A 56 1.17 -2.62 16.79
CA THR A 56 2.20 -3.62 16.48
C THR A 56 2.49 -3.68 14.97
N LEU A 57 1.45 -3.77 14.15
CA LEU A 57 1.58 -3.78 12.68
C LEU A 57 2.17 -2.47 12.15
N SER A 58 1.90 -1.34 12.81
CA SER A 58 2.42 -0.03 12.40
C SER A 58 3.94 0.09 12.53
N TYR A 59 4.59 -0.77 13.33
CA TYR A 59 6.06 -0.86 13.42
C TYR A 59 6.66 -1.92 12.48
N MET A 60 5.84 -2.76 11.86
CA MET A 60 6.29 -3.84 10.98
C MET A 60 6.57 -3.34 9.57
N THR A 61 7.57 -3.94 8.93
CA THR A 61 7.84 -3.83 7.50
C THR A 61 6.71 -4.42 6.66
N TYR A 62 6.71 -4.13 5.36
CA TYR A 62 5.74 -4.71 4.42
C TYR A 62 5.73 -6.24 4.46
N GLU A 63 6.93 -6.84 4.48
CA GLU A 63 7.12 -8.27 4.48
C GLU A 63 6.62 -8.91 5.78
N GLU A 64 6.90 -8.28 6.93
CA GLU A 64 6.39 -8.72 8.24
C GLU A 64 4.86 -8.63 8.33
N GLN A 65 4.26 -7.53 7.85
CA GLN A 65 2.79 -7.41 7.80
C GLN A 65 2.18 -8.49 6.89
N THR A 66 2.81 -8.77 5.75
CA THR A 66 2.36 -9.82 4.82
C THR A 66 2.37 -11.20 5.48
N GLU A 67 3.43 -11.50 6.24
CA GLU A 67 3.57 -12.76 6.96
C GLU A 67 2.57 -12.86 8.12
N TRP A 68 2.33 -11.76 8.85
CA TRP A 68 1.31 -11.70 9.88
C TRP A 68 -0.09 -11.97 9.32
N ILE A 69 -0.44 -11.36 8.18
CA ILE A 69 -1.72 -11.60 7.49
C ILE A 69 -1.86 -13.08 7.13
N ARG A 70 -0.80 -13.69 6.59
CA ARG A 70 -0.79 -15.13 6.28
C ARG A 70 -1.03 -15.99 7.52
N ALA A 71 -0.42 -15.62 8.65
CA ALA A 71 -0.56 -16.33 9.92
C ALA A 71 -1.94 -16.11 10.58
N SER A 72 -2.62 -14.99 10.31
CA SER A 72 -3.94 -14.67 10.88
C SER A 72 -5.05 -15.64 10.44
N GLY A 73 -4.84 -16.39 9.35
CA GLY A 73 -5.82 -17.35 8.83
C GLY A 73 -6.96 -16.71 8.05
N ILE A 74 -6.93 -15.39 7.80
CA ILE A 74 -7.91 -14.71 6.96
C ILE A 74 -7.81 -15.20 5.51
N LYS A 75 -8.94 -15.63 4.93
CA LYS A 75 -8.95 -16.21 3.57
C LYS A 75 -8.81 -15.16 2.47
N TYR A 76 -9.45 -14.00 2.65
CA TYR A 76 -9.56 -12.94 1.65
C TYR A 76 -9.23 -11.58 2.30
N PRO A 77 -7.94 -11.30 2.58
CA PRO A 77 -7.52 -10.04 3.20
C PRO A 77 -7.63 -8.87 2.22
N LEU A 78 -8.14 -7.72 2.68
CA LEU A 78 -8.17 -6.48 1.89
C LEU A 78 -6.79 -6.08 1.37
N TYR A 79 -5.75 -6.34 2.15
CA TYR A 79 -4.37 -5.99 1.87
C TYR A 79 -3.86 -6.44 0.48
N LYS A 80 -4.40 -7.54 -0.06
CA LYS A 80 -4.04 -8.05 -1.40
C LYS A 80 -4.96 -7.58 -2.52
N ASP A 81 -6.17 -7.15 -2.16
CA ASP A 81 -7.25 -6.81 -3.09
C ASP A 81 -7.54 -5.29 -3.08
N LEU A 82 -6.58 -4.48 -2.61
CA LEU A 82 -6.73 -3.03 -2.45
C LEU A 82 -7.06 -2.32 -3.78
N GLU A 83 -6.65 -2.90 -4.92
CA GLU A 83 -6.97 -2.39 -6.26
C GLU A 83 -8.48 -2.49 -6.61
N PHE A 84 -9.22 -3.35 -5.92
CA PHE A 84 -10.67 -3.50 -6.05
C PHE A 84 -11.45 -2.78 -4.95
N CYS A 85 -10.75 -2.10 -4.03
CA CYS A 85 -11.39 -1.31 -2.99
C CYS A 85 -11.86 0.02 -3.59
N GLU A 86 -13.18 0.23 -3.59
CA GLU A 86 -13.80 1.48 -4.07
C GLU A 86 -13.82 2.59 -3.00
N ASP A 87 -13.47 2.26 -1.75
CA ASP A 87 -13.47 3.22 -0.65
C ASP A 87 -12.15 3.99 -0.61
N GLU A 88 -12.19 5.22 -1.12
CA GLU A 88 -11.02 6.09 -1.22
C GLU A 88 -10.34 6.30 0.15
N ILE A 89 -11.11 6.46 1.23
CA ILE A 89 -10.53 6.68 2.57
C ILE A 89 -9.80 5.42 3.03
N MET A 90 -10.35 4.23 2.81
CA MET A 90 -9.68 2.98 3.13
C MET A 90 -8.38 2.82 2.31
N THR A 91 -8.40 3.13 1.02
CA THR A 91 -7.18 3.06 0.18
C THR A 91 -6.09 4.02 0.65
N GLU A 92 -6.50 5.13 1.25
CA GLU A 92 -5.63 6.14 1.85
C GLU A 92 -5.27 5.85 3.30
N MET A 93 -5.77 4.79 3.94
CA MET A 93 -5.31 4.40 5.29
C MET A 93 -3.89 3.81 5.25
N PRO A 94 -3.16 3.74 6.38
CA PRO A 94 -1.92 2.99 6.46
C PRO A 94 -2.19 1.51 6.19
N ARG A 95 -1.22 0.84 5.58
CA ARG A 95 -1.25 -0.60 5.31
C ARG A 95 -1.45 -1.43 6.56
N ALA A 96 -0.90 -0.98 7.69
CA ALA A 96 -1.12 -1.61 8.99
C ALA A 96 -2.60 -1.64 9.39
N PHE A 97 -3.38 -0.61 9.03
CA PHE A 97 -4.83 -0.59 9.24
C PHE A 97 -5.54 -1.48 8.21
N GLN A 98 -5.19 -1.36 6.93
CA GLN A 98 -5.77 -2.17 5.84
C GLN A 98 -5.58 -3.67 6.08
N ALA A 99 -4.45 -4.07 6.69
CA ALA A 99 -4.12 -5.46 7.03
C ALA A 99 -5.11 -6.13 7.98
N LEU A 100 -5.87 -5.34 8.75
CA LEU A 100 -6.82 -5.85 9.75
C LEU A 100 -8.13 -6.33 9.10
N PHE A 101 -8.45 -5.87 7.90
CA PHE A 101 -9.76 -6.05 7.28
C PHE A 101 -9.75 -7.15 6.22
N ASN A 102 -10.88 -7.82 6.06
CA ASN A 102 -11.14 -8.66 4.89
C ASN A 102 -11.58 -7.83 3.68
N HIS A 103 -11.70 -8.46 2.51
CA HIS A 103 -12.15 -7.80 1.27
C HIS A 103 -13.53 -7.13 1.36
N LYS A 104 -14.38 -7.53 2.33
CA LYS A 104 -15.66 -6.88 2.63
C LYS A 104 -15.52 -5.69 3.59
N MET A 105 -14.29 -5.34 3.93
CA MET A 105 -13.92 -4.31 4.91
C MET A 105 -14.54 -4.57 6.30
N GLU A 106 -14.56 -5.84 6.74
CA GLU A 106 -15.10 -6.24 8.03
C GLU A 106 -14.03 -6.82 8.97
N ILE A 107 -14.22 -6.55 10.26
CA ILE A 107 -13.53 -7.18 11.40
C ILE A 107 -14.56 -7.66 12.43
N GLN A 108 -14.11 -8.42 13.41
CA GLN A 108 -14.92 -8.75 14.57
C GLN A 108 -14.18 -8.43 15.86
N ILE A 109 -14.87 -7.74 16.77
CA ILE A 109 -14.43 -7.49 18.13
C ILE A 109 -15.40 -8.19 19.06
N ASN A 110 -14.90 -9.20 19.77
CA ASN A 110 -15.68 -10.12 20.61
C ASN A 110 -16.81 -10.77 19.81
N ASP A 111 -18.07 -10.45 20.13
CA ASP A 111 -19.27 -10.94 19.47
C ASP A 111 -19.84 -9.95 18.44
N THR A 112 -19.12 -8.86 18.19
CA THR A 112 -19.59 -7.72 17.40
C THR A 112 -18.84 -7.65 16.07
N VAL A 113 -19.58 -7.64 14.96
CA VAL A 113 -19.02 -7.41 13.62
C VAL A 113 -19.05 -5.91 13.33
N ILE A 114 -17.90 -5.39 12.93
CA ILE A 114 -17.72 -3.99 12.55
C ILE A 114 -17.32 -3.95 11.08
N ALA A 115 -18.02 -3.14 10.28
CA ALA A 115 -17.73 -2.90 8.88
C ALA A 115 -17.31 -1.46 8.64
N PHE A 116 -16.34 -1.26 7.77
CA PHE A 116 -15.88 0.05 7.37
C PHE A 116 -16.62 0.51 6.10
N GLU A 117 -17.10 1.76 6.11
CA GLU A 117 -17.71 2.42 4.96
C GLU A 117 -17.49 3.95 5.05
N LYS A 118 -16.82 4.48 4.04
CA LYS A 118 -16.57 5.91 3.78
C LYS A 118 -16.03 6.63 5.00
N GLY A 119 -14.97 6.09 5.61
CA GLY A 119 -14.35 6.66 6.80
C GLY A 119 -15.12 6.40 8.09
N ASN A 120 -16.19 5.60 8.08
CA ASN A 120 -16.94 5.24 9.27
C ASN A 120 -16.82 3.74 9.54
N MET A 121 -16.73 3.37 10.81
CA MET A 121 -16.84 2.00 11.29
C MET A 121 -18.23 1.81 11.88
N TYR A 122 -19.03 0.93 11.31
CA TYR A 122 -20.40 0.64 11.74
C TYR A 122 -20.50 -0.74 12.37
N VAL A 123 -21.25 -0.84 13.46
CA VAL A 123 -21.66 -2.13 14.01
C VAL A 123 -22.74 -2.73 13.12
N LYS A 124 -22.43 -3.87 12.49
CA LYS A 124 -23.34 -4.60 11.60
C LYS A 124 -24.12 -5.70 12.30
N SER A 125 -23.48 -6.40 13.23
CA SER A 125 -24.12 -7.49 13.96
C SER A 125 -23.53 -7.66 15.35
N ILE A 126 -24.34 -8.18 16.27
CA ILE A 126 -23.93 -8.51 17.65
C ILE A 126 -24.43 -9.92 17.95
N LYS A 127 -23.56 -10.79 18.47
CA LYS A 127 -23.85 -12.20 18.76
C LYS A 127 -24.44 -12.94 17.55
N GLY A 128 -23.93 -12.62 16.36
CA GLY A 128 -24.39 -13.19 15.08
C GLY A 128 -25.78 -12.71 14.62
N LYS A 129 -26.40 -11.74 15.31
CA LYS A 129 -27.66 -11.11 14.88
C LYS A 129 -27.38 -9.80 14.17
N THR A 130 -27.70 -9.75 12.88
CA THR A 130 -27.61 -8.53 12.06
C THR A 130 -28.54 -7.45 12.61
N LEU A 131 -28.02 -6.23 12.72
CA LEU A 131 -28.80 -5.07 13.14
C LEU A 131 -29.60 -4.51 11.97
N THR A 132 -30.88 -4.20 12.21
CA THR A 132 -31.73 -3.56 11.20
C THR A 132 -31.25 -2.15 10.86
N VAL A 133 -30.65 -1.47 11.84
CA VAL A 133 -30.03 -0.16 11.69
C VAL A 133 -28.61 -0.26 12.24
N PRO A 134 -27.59 -0.24 11.39
CA PRO A 134 -26.20 -0.15 11.84
C PRO A 134 -25.99 1.15 12.61
N PHE A 135 -25.21 1.11 13.69
CA PHE A 135 -24.84 2.31 14.44
C PHE A 135 -23.33 2.53 14.41
N LEU A 136 -22.93 3.78 14.60
CA LEU A 136 -21.55 4.23 14.47
C LEU A 136 -20.70 3.74 15.65
N TYR A 137 -19.68 2.93 15.33
CA TYR A 137 -18.64 2.48 16.27
C TYR A 137 -17.52 3.51 16.36
N GLY A 138 -17.06 4.02 15.22
CA GLY A 138 -15.99 5.01 15.17
C GLY A 138 -15.87 5.67 13.80
N GLN A 139 -15.05 6.72 13.74
CA GLN A 139 -14.75 7.46 12.53
C GLN A 139 -13.26 7.50 12.30
N VAL A 140 -12.87 7.51 11.04
CA VAL A 140 -11.51 7.47 10.57
C VAL A 140 -11.27 8.67 9.68
N GLY A 141 -10.26 9.46 10.03
CA GLY A 141 -9.82 10.63 9.28
C GLY A 141 -8.40 10.42 8.75
N VAL A 142 -8.26 10.46 7.43
CA VAL A 142 -6.98 10.62 6.75
C VAL A 142 -6.94 12.04 6.22
N ASN A 143 -6.10 12.88 6.79
CA ASN A 143 -6.22 14.32 6.54
C ASN A 143 -5.42 14.75 5.32
N GLN A 144 -5.99 14.74 4.13
CA GLN A 144 -5.34 15.32 2.96
C GLN A 144 -5.66 16.82 2.88
N GLU A 145 -4.66 17.68 3.01
CA GLU A 145 -4.80 19.07 2.56
C GLU A 145 -3.56 19.41 1.72
N GLU A 146 -3.78 19.83 0.47
CA GLU A 146 -2.74 20.19 -0.48
C GLU A 146 -1.88 21.33 0.09
N SER A 147 -0.72 20.99 0.65
CA SER A 147 0.30 21.96 1.06
C SER A 147 1.34 22.12 -0.04
N GLU A 148 1.64 23.36 -0.40
CA GLU A 148 2.71 23.65 -1.36
C GLU A 148 4.06 23.15 -0.82
N VAL A 149 4.64 22.21 -1.56
CA VAL A 149 5.91 21.53 -1.25
C VAL A 149 7.04 22.57 -1.15
N THR A 150 7.61 22.76 0.04
CA THR A 150 8.81 23.60 0.21
C THR A 150 9.87 22.94 1.09
N THR A 151 11.10 22.91 0.59
CA THR A 151 12.27 22.19 1.15
C THR A 151 12.98 22.91 2.31
N ARG A 152 12.38 23.98 2.82
CA ARG A 152 12.79 24.71 4.03
C ARG A 152 11.53 25.32 4.64
N MET A 153 11.13 24.96 5.87
CA MET A 153 10.67 25.87 6.94
C MET A 153 9.90 25.16 8.09
N VAL A 154 9.89 25.85 9.23
CA VAL A 154 9.10 25.59 10.45
C VAL A 154 7.62 25.92 10.18
N TYR A 155 6.70 25.01 10.51
CA TYR A 155 5.24 25.25 10.37
C TYR A 155 4.47 24.92 11.65
N ASP A 156 3.49 25.75 12.00
CA ASP A 156 2.38 25.35 12.88
C ASP A 156 1.39 24.50 12.08
N VAL A 157 1.23 23.23 12.47
CA VAL A 157 0.31 22.31 11.78
C VAL A 157 -0.91 22.07 12.67
N PRO A 158 -2.12 22.44 12.22
CA PRO A 158 -3.36 22.02 12.85
C PRO A 158 -3.53 20.51 12.90
N TYR A 159 -4.16 20.00 13.96
CA TYR A 159 -4.37 18.58 14.19
C TYR A 159 -5.01 17.90 12.97
N GLY A 160 -4.40 16.77 12.60
CA GLY A 160 -4.83 15.97 11.47
C GLY A 160 -4.52 16.62 10.13
N LYS A 161 -3.30 16.43 9.57
CA LYS A 161 -2.93 16.80 8.19
C LYS A 161 -1.73 15.97 7.66
N ILE A 162 -1.80 15.52 6.40
CA ILE A 162 -0.79 14.89 5.53
C ILE A 162 -0.34 15.98 4.56
N GLY A 163 0.94 16.30 4.47
CA GLY A 163 1.32 17.47 3.64
C GLY A 163 2.79 17.78 3.41
N THR A 164 3.73 16.86 3.59
CA THR A 164 5.14 17.17 3.29
C THR A 164 5.78 16.09 2.43
N SER A 165 5.77 16.26 1.10
CA SER A 165 6.46 15.35 0.18
C SER A 165 7.83 15.88 -0.25
N TYR A 166 8.96 15.33 0.22
CA TYR A 166 10.27 15.57 -0.42
C TYR A 166 10.42 14.65 -1.63
N GLN A 167 10.85 15.20 -2.77
CA GLN A 167 10.99 14.43 -4.01
C GLN A 167 12.37 14.63 -4.65
N HIS A 168 12.99 13.54 -5.09
CA HIS A 168 14.27 13.57 -5.80
C HIS A 168 14.24 12.66 -7.04
N GLU A 169 14.32 13.26 -8.23
CA GLU A 169 14.41 12.53 -9.49
C GLU A 169 15.84 12.16 -9.85
N PHE A 170 16.04 10.95 -10.36
CA PHE A 170 17.34 10.45 -10.79
C PHE A 170 17.20 9.43 -11.95
N LYS A 171 18.34 9.00 -12.49
CA LYS A 171 18.41 7.89 -13.45
C LYS A 171 19.36 6.83 -12.92
N ILE A 172 18.94 5.57 -12.96
CA ILE A 172 19.82 4.44 -12.68
C ILE A 172 20.77 4.26 -13.88
N PRO A 173 22.10 4.14 -13.67
CA PRO A 173 23.06 3.87 -14.74
C PRO A 173 22.66 2.65 -15.58
N GLY A 174 22.62 2.80 -16.91
CA GLY A 174 22.21 1.74 -17.83
C GLY A 174 20.68 1.53 -17.96
N GLY A 175 19.88 2.17 -17.10
CA GLY A 175 18.42 2.16 -17.18
C GLY A 175 17.87 3.12 -18.25
N LYS A 176 16.73 2.76 -18.83
CA LYS A 176 16.00 3.62 -19.80
C LYS A 176 15.00 4.57 -19.14
N SER A 177 14.62 4.29 -17.90
CA SER A 177 13.57 5.00 -17.16
C SER A 177 14.15 6.06 -16.22
N LYS A 178 13.38 7.13 -15.96
CA LYS A 178 13.62 8.03 -14.83
C LYS A 178 13.00 7.43 -13.58
N TYR A 179 13.63 7.67 -12.44
CA TYR A 179 13.17 7.25 -11.12
C TYR A 179 13.00 8.46 -10.22
N LYS A 180 12.22 8.31 -9.15
CA LYS A 180 11.95 9.36 -8.18
C LYS A 180 11.79 8.77 -6.79
N TYR A 181 12.56 9.27 -5.83
CA TYR A 181 12.27 9.05 -4.42
C TYR A 181 11.18 10.03 -3.97
N VAL A 182 10.23 9.56 -3.18
CA VAL A 182 9.19 10.37 -2.54
C VAL A 182 9.15 10.05 -1.06
N HIS A 183 9.25 11.07 -0.21
CA HIS A 183 9.11 10.96 1.24
C HIS A 183 7.92 11.80 1.65
N GLU A 184 6.87 11.22 2.22
CA GLU A 184 5.61 11.89 2.53
C GLU A 184 5.24 11.71 4.00
N LEU A 185 4.79 12.76 4.69
CA LEU A 185 4.22 12.61 6.04
C LEU A 185 2.71 12.43 5.99
N LYS A 186 2.22 11.42 6.72
CA LYS A 186 0.83 10.97 6.75
C LYS A 186 0.29 10.87 8.17
N SER A 187 -0.61 11.78 8.56
CA SER A 187 -1.35 11.74 9.83
C SER A 187 -2.68 11.00 9.68
N VAL A 188 -2.98 10.16 10.66
CA VAL A 188 -4.18 9.33 10.71
C VAL A 188 -4.80 9.42 12.10
N LEU A 189 -6.13 9.56 12.14
CA LEU A 189 -6.94 9.63 13.34
C LEU A 189 -8.07 8.59 13.26
N ILE A 190 -8.28 7.87 14.35
CA ILE A 190 -9.45 7.04 14.59
C ILE A 190 -10.09 7.55 15.89
N HIS A 191 -11.37 7.92 15.82
CA HIS A 191 -12.15 8.39 16.95
C HIS A 191 -13.30 7.40 17.19
N GLU A 192 -13.29 6.71 18.33
CA GLU A 192 -14.42 5.88 18.73
C GLU A 192 -15.58 6.73 19.20
N MET A 193 -16.78 6.35 18.77
CA MET A 193 -18.03 7.04 19.11
C MET A 193 -18.78 6.33 20.25
N GLN A 194 -18.17 5.31 20.86
CA GLN A 194 -18.75 4.51 21.93
C GLN A 194 -17.87 4.53 23.18
N PRO A 195 -18.44 4.56 24.40
CA PRO A 195 -17.67 4.45 25.63
C PRO A 195 -16.92 3.11 25.76
N PRO A 196 -15.68 3.12 26.27
CA PRO A 196 -14.89 4.30 26.64
C PRO A 196 -14.35 4.96 25.37
N TYR A 197 -14.69 6.24 25.12
CA TYR A 197 -14.24 6.95 23.92
C TYR A 197 -12.71 6.90 23.80
N VAL A 198 -12.21 6.16 22.81
CA VAL A 198 -10.78 6.07 22.49
C VAL A 198 -10.47 6.93 21.28
N GLU A 199 -9.42 7.73 21.38
CA GLU A 199 -8.81 8.39 20.23
C GLU A 199 -7.44 7.76 19.95
N TRP A 200 -7.26 7.29 18.72
CA TRP A 200 -6.00 6.77 18.23
C TRP A 200 -5.48 7.69 17.14
N SER A 201 -4.28 8.23 17.33
CA SER A 201 -3.66 9.15 16.38
C SER A 201 -2.20 8.84 16.19
N ARG A 202 -1.75 8.79 14.94
CA ARG A 202 -0.37 8.49 14.56
C ARG A 202 0.08 9.33 13.37
N LEU A 203 1.40 9.52 13.29
CA LEU A 203 2.07 10.17 12.16
C LEU A 203 3.03 9.17 11.52
N PHE A 204 2.91 8.98 10.21
CA PHE A 204 3.71 8.06 9.41
C PHE A 204 4.61 8.82 8.45
N LEU A 205 5.80 8.29 8.21
CA LEU A 205 6.67 8.64 7.09
C LEU A 205 6.55 7.58 6.00
N VAL A 206 6.06 7.97 4.84
CA VAL A 206 5.87 7.12 3.67
C VAL A 206 7.05 7.29 2.72
N LEU A 207 7.80 6.23 2.49
CA LEU A 207 8.99 6.20 1.63
C LEU A 207 8.70 5.40 0.36
N LYS A 208 8.58 6.11 -0.77
CA LYS A 208 8.24 5.53 -2.08
C LYS A 208 9.43 5.62 -3.04
N LEU A 209 9.52 4.64 -3.93
CA LEU A 209 10.36 4.70 -5.14
C LEU A 209 9.45 4.50 -6.34
N GLU A 210 9.44 5.49 -7.21
CA GLU A 210 8.62 5.48 -8.41
C GLU A 210 9.49 5.51 -9.66
N TRP A 211 9.00 4.93 -10.76
CA TRP A 211 9.61 5.06 -12.08
C TRP A 211 8.63 5.70 -13.06
N LYS A 212 9.18 6.44 -14.03
CA LYS A 212 8.41 7.14 -15.05
C LYS A 212 7.96 6.17 -16.13
N GLY A 213 6.71 5.74 -16.07
CA GLY A 213 6.04 5.06 -17.17
C GLY A 213 5.69 6.01 -18.33
N LYS A 214 5.04 5.47 -19.37
CA LYS A 214 4.63 6.24 -20.57
C LYS A 214 3.74 7.46 -20.27
N LYS A 215 2.90 7.40 -19.22
CA LYS A 215 1.92 8.46 -18.88
C LYS A 215 1.92 8.86 -17.41
N LYS A 216 2.17 7.91 -16.48
CA LYS A 216 2.16 8.15 -15.04
C LYS A 216 3.38 7.58 -14.34
N TRP A 217 3.72 8.14 -13.19
CA TRP A 217 4.63 7.53 -12.24
C TRP A 217 4.00 6.24 -11.69
N LYS A 218 4.82 5.22 -11.46
CA LYS A 218 4.40 3.91 -10.96
C LYS A 218 5.39 3.43 -9.90
N VAL A 219 4.93 2.64 -8.95
CA VAL A 219 5.82 2.00 -7.97
C VAL A 219 6.87 1.13 -8.68
N ALA A 220 8.12 1.24 -8.25
CA ALA A 220 9.26 0.53 -8.82
C ALA A 220 9.53 -0.80 -8.08
N GLU A 221 8.58 -1.72 -8.12
CA GLU A 221 8.62 -2.99 -7.36
C GLU A 221 9.79 -3.92 -7.74
N LYS A 222 10.39 -3.72 -8.91
CA LYS A 222 11.52 -4.53 -9.40
C LYS A 222 12.88 -4.04 -8.90
N GLU A 223 12.96 -2.82 -8.37
CA GLU A 223 14.21 -2.23 -7.91
C GLU A 223 14.33 -2.44 -6.40
N GLU A 224 15.21 -3.36 -6.00
CA GLU A 224 15.57 -3.53 -4.59
C GLU A 224 16.33 -2.30 -4.10
N ARG A 225 16.06 -1.87 -2.87
CA ARG A 225 16.76 -0.74 -2.24
C ARG A 225 17.11 -1.02 -0.79
N ASN A 226 18.23 -0.47 -0.35
CA ASN A 226 18.54 -0.27 1.06
C ASN A 226 18.03 1.12 1.46
N ILE A 227 17.37 1.21 2.61
CA ILE A 227 16.89 2.46 3.19
C ILE A 227 17.47 2.58 4.59
N ASP A 228 18.13 3.70 4.86
CA ASP A 228 18.57 4.08 6.20
C ASP A 228 17.88 5.38 6.62
N VAL A 229 17.00 5.27 7.62
CA VAL A 229 16.29 6.38 8.24
C VAL A 229 17.00 6.70 9.55
N ASN A 230 17.57 7.88 9.64
CA ASN A 230 18.17 8.39 10.87
C ASN A 230 17.60 9.77 11.18
N LEU A 231 16.38 9.77 11.70
CA LEU A 231 15.66 10.95 12.19
C LEU A 231 15.67 10.95 13.72
N ASP A 232 15.54 12.12 14.31
CA ASP A 232 15.37 12.31 15.76
C ASP A 232 14.16 11.54 16.33
N VAL A 233 13.08 11.43 15.55
CA VAL A 233 11.82 10.73 15.90
C VAL A 233 11.76 9.27 15.44
N CYS A 234 12.69 8.82 14.60
CA CYS A 234 12.70 7.44 14.10
C CYS A 234 14.08 7.04 13.55
N LYS A 235 14.55 5.85 13.96
CA LYS A 235 15.76 5.23 13.43
C LYS A 235 15.45 3.83 12.93
N GLN A 236 15.66 3.59 11.64
CA GLN A 236 15.35 2.30 11.03
C GLN A 236 16.27 2.00 9.86
N LYS A 237 16.75 0.76 9.79
CA LYS A 237 17.58 0.26 8.70
C LYS A 237 16.86 -0.89 8.01
N LEU A 238 16.52 -0.69 6.74
CA LEU A 238 15.79 -1.65 5.92
C LEU A 238 16.69 -2.09 4.76
N THR A 239 16.80 -3.40 4.54
CA THR A 239 17.66 -3.97 3.51
C THR A 239 16.83 -4.67 2.44
N LYS A 240 17.22 -4.51 1.17
CA LYS A 240 16.58 -5.16 0.01
C LYS A 240 15.05 -4.99 -0.08
N VAL A 241 14.52 -3.82 0.30
CA VAL A 241 13.09 -3.56 0.20
C VAL A 241 12.69 -3.26 -1.25
N LYS A 242 11.50 -3.72 -1.65
CA LYS A 242 10.95 -3.52 -3.00
C LYS A 242 9.78 -2.54 -3.00
N TYR A 243 8.91 -2.70 -2.02
CA TYR A 243 7.66 -1.95 -1.92
C TYR A 243 7.86 -0.65 -1.16
N ASN A 244 6.87 0.25 -1.27
CA ASN A 244 6.79 1.45 -0.43
C ASN A 244 6.89 1.05 1.04
N GLN A 245 7.46 1.91 1.87
CA GLN A 245 7.57 1.68 3.30
C GLN A 245 6.75 2.75 4.01
N GLU A 246 5.96 2.35 5.00
CA GLU A 246 5.23 3.26 5.87
C GLU A 246 5.80 3.06 7.27
N ILE A 247 6.45 4.09 7.78
CA ILE A 247 7.21 4.03 9.02
C ILE A 247 6.50 4.89 10.04
N LEU A 248 6.08 4.29 11.15
CA LEU A 248 5.52 5.04 12.26
C LEU A 248 6.60 5.95 12.89
N LEU A 249 6.28 7.23 13.07
CA LEU A 249 7.15 8.17 13.74
C LEU A 249 6.87 8.19 15.24
N GLY A 250 7.94 8.08 16.04
CA GLY A 250 7.89 8.13 17.50
C GLY A 250 7.66 9.54 18.01
N THR A 251 6.45 10.06 17.84
CA THR A 251 6.07 11.40 18.30
C THR A 251 5.56 11.32 19.73
N LYS A 252 6.36 11.80 20.69
CA LYS A 252 5.95 11.88 22.11
C LYS A 252 4.97 13.04 22.30
N GLY A 253 3.97 12.84 23.17
CA GLY A 253 3.11 13.92 23.65
C GLY A 253 2.07 14.44 22.66
N ILE A 254 1.74 13.68 21.61
CA ILE A 254 0.56 14.00 20.79
C ILE A 254 -0.69 13.79 21.64
N VAL A 255 -1.30 14.89 22.06
CA VAL A 255 -2.62 14.92 22.70
C VAL A 255 -3.69 14.88 21.62
N PRO A 256 -4.63 13.92 21.68
CA PRO A 256 -5.70 13.87 20.71
C PRO A 256 -6.55 15.15 20.67
N GLY A 257 -6.92 15.61 19.47
CA GLY A 257 -7.71 16.84 19.25
C GLY A 257 -6.94 18.16 19.23
N GLU A 258 -5.67 18.20 19.61
CA GLU A 258 -4.88 19.43 19.69
C GLU A 258 -3.95 19.65 18.48
N LYS A 259 -3.75 20.90 18.07
CA LYS A 259 -2.78 21.22 17.01
C LYS A 259 -1.35 20.97 17.53
N HIS A 260 -0.60 20.09 16.87
CA HIS A 260 0.78 19.77 17.25
C HIS A 260 1.76 20.33 16.24
N ARG A 261 2.77 21.06 16.74
CA ARG A 261 3.95 21.40 15.96
C ARG A 261 5.03 20.35 16.23
N ILE A 262 5.38 19.59 15.20
CA ILE A 262 6.40 18.54 15.29
C ILE A 262 7.60 18.97 14.46
N TYR A 263 8.77 19.02 15.10
CA TYR A 263 10.04 19.25 14.42
C TYR A 263 10.71 17.90 14.17
N ILE A 264 11.03 17.62 12.91
CA ILE A 264 11.70 16.40 12.48
C ILE A 264 13.03 16.80 11.84
N SER A 265 14.12 16.24 12.34
CA SER A 265 15.46 16.53 11.85
C SER A 265 16.28 15.24 11.68
N GLY A 266 17.17 15.24 10.69
CA GLY A 266 18.05 14.10 10.42
C GLY A 266 18.24 13.82 8.93
N SER A 267 18.50 12.57 8.61
CA SER A 267 18.80 12.12 7.24
C SER A 267 18.05 10.86 6.85
N ILE A 268 17.68 10.76 5.58
CA ILE A 268 17.15 9.54 4.98
C ILE A 268 18.04 9.22 3.77
N THR A 269 18.60 8.01 3.73
CA THR A 269 19.45 7.53 2.63
C THR A 269 18.72 6.43 1.87
N HIS A 270 18.66 6.57 0.54
CA HIS A 270 18.13 5.55 -0.35
C HIS A 270 19.21 5.10 -1.32
N GLU A 271 19.49 3.80 -1.33
CA GLU A 271 20.45 3.18 -2.23
C GLU A 271 19.74 2.08 -3.02
N VAL A 272 19.65 2.22 -4.35
CA VAL A 272 19.19 1.11 -5.20
C VAL A 272 20.28 0.04 -5.23
N VAL A 273 19.92 -1.18 -4.87
CA VAL A 273 20.80 -2.34 -4.95
C VAL A 273 20.90 -2.74 -6.41
N GLY A 274 21.96 -2.28 -7.08
CA GLY A 274 22.26 -2.69 -8.45
C GLY A 274 22.64 -4.17 -8.50
N ILE A 275 22.22 -4.87 -9.56
CA ILE A 275 22.88 -6.11 -9.96
C ILE A 275 24.26 -5.70 -10.50
N PRO A 276 25.39 -6.29 -10.04
CA PRO A 276 26.67 -6.07 -10.70
C PRO A 276 26.55 -6.57 -12.16
N SER A 277 26.43 -5.64 -13.10
CA SER A 277 26.41 -5.96 -14.53
C SER A 277 27.81 -5.80 -15.10
N THR A 278 28.48 -6.90 -15.39
CA THR A 278 29.67 -6.88 -16.25
C THR A 278 29.20 -6.74 -17.69
N ARG A 279 29.34 -5.54 -18.27
CA ARG A 279 29.33 -5.41 -19.74
C ARG A 279 30.70 -5.83 -20.24
N ARG A 280 30.75 -6.90 -21.06
CA ARG A 280 31.91 -7.17 -21.90
C ARG A 280 32.03 -6.03 -22.90
N VAL A 281 32.93 -5.08 -22.63
CA VAL A 281 33.36 -4.12 -23.63
C VAL A 281 34.33 -4.87 -24.54
N ASN A 282 33.96 -5.12 -25.79
CA ASN A 282 34.93 -5.57 -26.78
C ASN A 282 36.02 -4.49 -26.84
N ASN A 283 37.29 -4.88 -26.64
CA ASN A 283 38.53 -4.07 -26.50
C ASN A 283 39.23 -4.13 -25.12
N TRP A 284 39.07 -5.22 -24.36
CA TRP A 284 40.08 -5.54 -23.35
C TRP A 284 41.35 -6.02 -24.05
N HIS A 285 42.32 -5.13 -24.21
CA HIS A 285 43.71 -5.56 -24.37
C HIS A 285 44.19 -5.98 -22.97
N THR A 286 44.44 -7.26 -22.76
CA THR A 286 45.35 -7.66 -21.68
C THR A 286 46.69 -7.02 -22.00
N PRO A 287 47.24 -6.13 -21.14
CA PRO A 287 48.62 -5.72 -21.31
C PRO A 287 49.46 -6.99 -21.28
N LEU A 288 50.14 -7.28 -22.39
CA LEU A 288 51.13 -8.36 -22.42
C LEU A 288 52.12 -8.08 -21.28
N PRO A 289 52.41 -9.05 -20.40
CA PRO A 289 53.43 -8.86 -19.39
C PRO A 289 54.74 -8.52 -20.11
N ALA A 290 55.29 -7.34 -19.81
CA ALA A 290 56.62 -6.97 -20.24
C ALA A 290 57.60 -7.89 -19.51
N TRP A 291 58.02 -8.97 -20.17
CA TRP A 291 59.18 -9.73 -19.74
C TRP A 291 60.41 -8.88 -20.02
N ASN A 292 60.88 -8.14 -19.02
CA ASN A 292 62.24 -7.63 -19.02
C ASN A 292 63.16 -8.85 -18.91
N ALA A 293 63.67 -9.31 -20.05
CA ALA A 293 64.84 -10.17 -20.05
C ALA A 293 66.00 -9.36 -19.46
N VAL A 294 66.36 -9.69 -18.23
CA VAL A 294 67.65 -9.28 -17.65
C VAL A 294 68.71 -10.02 -18.46
N GLN A 295 69.53 -9.27 -19.20
CA GLN A 295 70.85 -9.72 -19.66
C GLN A 295 71.86 -9.50 -18.55
#